data_AF-A0A1H2HK75-F1
#
_entry.id   AF-A0A1H2HK75-F1
#
_cell.length_a   1.000
_cell.length_b   1.000
_cell.length_c   1.000
_cell.angle_alpha   90.00
_cell.angle_beta   90.00
_cell.angle_gamma   90.00
#
_symmetry.space_group_name_H-M   'P 1'
#
loop_
_entity.id
_entity.type
_entity.pdbx_description
1 polymer ?
#
loop_
_entity_poly.entity_id
_entity_poly.type
_entity_poly.pdbx_seq_one_letter_code
_entity_poly.pdbx_strand_id
1 'polypeptide(L)'
;MRKPELAAAIAEKADLTKEQANRVLNAVLEEITGALHRKDSVTLVGFGTFLQRHRGARTGKNPQTGEPVKIKASNTVAFKPGKSLKDSVNP
;
A
#
# COMPACT_ATOMS: atom_id res chain seq x y z
N MET A 1 -14.95 0.19 -5.58
CA MET A 1 -15.07 -0.38 -4.23
C MET A 1 -14.41 0.55 -3.21
N ARG A 2 -15.15 1.06 -2.23
CA ARG A 2 -14.65 1.84 -1.06
C ARG A 2 -14.49 0.93 0.18
N LYS A 3 -13.88 1.44 1.25
CA LYS A 3 -13.62 0.67 2.49
C LYS A 3 -14.87 -0.03 3.09
N PRO A 4 -16.04 0.63 3.21
CA PRO A 4 -17.24 -0.04 3.74
C PRO A 4 -17.74 -1.17 2.82
N GLU A 5 -17.67 -0.97 1.51
CA GLU A 5 -18.06 -1.98 0.51
C GLU A 5 -17.11 -3.17 0.54
N LEU A 6 -15.80 -2.93 0.72
CA LEU A 6 -14.80 -3.98 0.89
C LEU A 6 -15.05 -4.79 2.17
N ALA A 7 -15.34 -4.14 3.29
CA ALA A 7 -15.65 -4.82 4.55
C ALA A 7 -16.93 -5.65 4.44
N ALA A 8 -17.97 -5.16 3.75
CA ALA A 8 -19.17 -5.93 3.48
C ALA A 8 -18.88 -7.17 2.60
N ALA A 9 -18.09 -7.02 1.54
CA ALA A 9 -17.69 -8.15 0.70
C ALA A 9 -16.83 -9.19 1.45
N ILE A 10 -15.99 -8.74 2.39
CA ILE A 10 -15.23 -9.64 3.27
C ILE A 10 -16.18 -10.37 4.22
N ALA A 11 -17.14 -9.66 4.82
CA ALA A 11 -18.13 -10.24 5.73
C ALA A 11 -18.90 -11.39 5.07
N GLU A 12 -19.39 -11.17 3.85
CA GLU A 12 -20.12 -12.19 3.08
C GLU A 12 -19.25 -13.40 2.72
N LYS A 13 -18.00 -13.19 2.30
CA LYS A 13 -17.12 -14.28 1.86
C LYS A 13 -16.51 -15.10 3.01
N ALA A 14 -16.33 -14.47 4.16
CA ALA A 14 -15.66 -15.06 5.32
C ALA A 14 -16.63 -15.48 6.43
N ASP A 15 -17.94 -15.38 6.19
CA ASP A 15 -19.00 -15.65 7.16
C ASP A 15 -18.79 -14.89 8.49
N LEU A 16 -18.52 -13.59 8.37
CA LEU A 16 -18.30 -12.67 9.49
C LEU A 16 -19.42 -11.65 9.56
N THR A 17 -19.63 -11.07 10.75
CA THR A 17 -20.45 -9.86 10.82
C THR A 17 -19.74 -8.69 10.13
N LYS A 18 -20.51 -7.70 9.65
CA LYS A 18 -19.94 -6.48 9.07
C LYS A 18 -19.00 -5.75 10.04
N GLU A 19 -19.29 -5.81 11.33
CA GLU A 19 -18.46 -5.22 12.38
C GLU A 19 -17.14 -5.96 12.53
N GLN A 20 -17.18 -7.30 12.57
CA GLN A 20 -15.98 -8.14 12.61
C GLN A 20 -15.11 -7.90 11.37
N ALA A 21 -15.70 -7.89 10.17
CA ALA A 21 -14.96 -7.65 8.94
C ALA A 21 -14.31 -6.25 8.91
N ASN A 22 -14.99 -5.21 9.42
CA ASN A 22 -14.40 -3.88 9.57
C ASN A 22 -13.23 -3.88 10.56
N ARG A 23 -13.35 -4.57 11.70
CA ARG A 23 -12.28 -4.71 12.70
C ARG A 23 -11.06 -5.42 12.09
N VAL A 24 -11.28 -6.53 11.40
CA VAL A 24 -10.21 -7.28 10.72
C VAL A 24 -9.52 -6.43 9.65
N LEU A 25 -10.29 -5.74 8.81
CA LEU A 25 -9.71 -4.86 7.78
C LEU A 25 -8.89 -3.73 8.41
N ASN A 26 -9.34 -3.14 9.51
CA ASN A 26 -8.57 -2.14 10.25
C ASN A 26 -7.26 -2.71 10.79
N ALA A 27 -7.32 -3.87 11.46
CA ALA A 27 -6.15 -4.52 12.02
C ALA A 27 -5.10 -4.85 10.94
N VAL A 28 -5.52 -5.33 9.77
CA VAL A 28 -4.62 -5.57 8.63
C VAL A 28 -3.92 -4.29 8.17
N LEU A 29 -4.65 -3.18 8.06
CA LEU A 29 -4.07 -1.90 7.65
C LEU A 29 -3.10 -1.34 8.70
N GLU A 30 -3.42 -1.51 9.98
CA GLU A 30 -2.58 -1.11 11.10
C GLU A 30 -1.27 -1.92 11.15
N GLU A 31 -1.34 -3.25 11.02
CA GLU A 31 -0.16 -4.11 11.00
C GLU A 31 0.75 -3.85 9.80
N ILE A 32 0.18 -3.61 8.61
CA ILE A 32 0.96 -3.19 7.43
C ILE A 32 1.66 -1.86 7.72
N THR A 33 0.94 -0.89 8.29
CA THR A 33 1.51 0.42 8.61
C THR A 33 2.63 0.31 9.64
N GLY A 34 2.43 -0.48 10.69
CA GLY A 34 3.42 -0.72 11.74
C GLY A 34 4.68 -1.41 11.22
N ALA A 35 4.54 -2.43 10.37
CA ALA A 35 5.66 -3.11 9.73
C ALA A 35 6.48 -2.14 8.86
N LEU A 36 5.82 -1.34 8.02
CA LEU A 36 6.49 -0.36 7.17
C LEU A 36 7.20 0.74 7.97
N HIS A 37 6.64 1.14 9.11
CA HIS A 37 7.27 2.09 10.02
C HIS A 37 8.57 1.53 10.60
N ARG A 38 8.60 0.23 10.92
CA ARG A 38 9.80 -0.50 11.37
C ARG A 38 10.81 -0.80 10.27
N LYS A 39 10.52 -0.39 9.02
CA LYS A 39 11.28 -0.70 7.80
C LYS A 39 11.22 -2.17 7.39
N ASP A 40 10.26 -2.91 7.92
CA ASP A 40 9.96 -4.27 7.50
C ASP A 40 9.14 -4.24 6.19
N SER A 41 9.15 -5.37 5.48
CA SER A 41 8.27 -5.61 4.34
C SER A 41 7.14 -6.58 4.71
N VAL A 42 5.94 -6.33 4.20
CA VAL A 42 4.81 -7.25 4.33
C VAL A 42 4.52 -7.89 2.98
N THR A 43 4.72 -9.21 2.90
CA THR A 43 4.42 -9.99 1.70
C THR A 43 3.13 -10.78 1.90
N LEU A 44 2.15 -10.51 1.03
CA LEU A 44 0.91 -11.26 0.92
C LEU A 44 1.01 -12.13 -0.34
N VAL A 45 1.28 -13.42 -0.16
CA VAL A 45 1.49 -14.37 -1.27
C VAL A 45 0.30 -14.33 -2.24
N GLY A 46 0.59 -14.28 -3.54
CA GLY A 46 -0.41 -14.13 -4.60
C GLY A 46 -0.86 -12.68 -4.84
N PHE A 47 -0.88 -11.82 -3.82
CA PHE A 47 -1.34 -10.43 -3.98
C PHE A 47 -0.20 -9.45 -4.25
N GLY A 48 0.83 -9.43 -3.40
CA GLY A 48 1.96 -8.51 -3.57
C GLY A 48 2.75 -8.26 -2.29
N THR A 49 3.67 -7.30 -2.35
CA THR A 49 4.53 -6.92 -1.23
C THR A 49 4.50 -5.41 -0.99
N PHE A 50 4.23 -5.02 0.25
CA PHE A 50 4.41 -3.66 0.73
C PHE A 50 5.82 -3.52 1.30
N LEU A 51 6.53 -2.45 0.95
CA LEU A 51 7.85 -2.17 1.48
C LEU A 51 8.10 -0.66 1.57
N GLN A 52 9.01 -0.28 2.46
CA GLN A 52 9.58 1.06 2.44
C GLN A 52 10.62 1.15 1.31
N ARG A 53 10.56 2.22 0.52
CA ARG A 53 11.53 2.54 -0.52
C ARG A 53 12.22 3.85 -0.19
N HIS A 54 13.54 3.81 -0.10
CA HIS A 54 14.35 5.01 -0.01
C HIS A 54 14.44 5.69 -1.37
N ARG A 55 14.25 7.01 -1.40
CA ARG A 55 14.53 7.88 -2.54
C ARG A 55 15.66 8.82 -2.16
N GLY A 56 16.79 8.69 -2.86
CA GLY A 56 17.94 9.57 -2.67
C GLY A 56 17.61 11.03 -3.03
N ALA A 57 18.43 11.94 -2.52
CA ALA A 57 18.33 13.35 -2.87
C ALA A 57 18.60 13.54 -4.37
N ARG A 58 17.87 14.45 -5.01
CA ARG A 58 18.01 14.73 -6.44
C ARG A 58 17.68 16.18 -6.74
N THR A 59 18.14 16.67 -7.88
CA THR A 59 17.78 18.01 -8.37
C THR A 59 16.54 17.88 -9.27
N GLY A 60 15.46 18.56 -8.89
CA GLY A 60 14.28 18.77 -9.73
C GLY A 60 14.30 20.16 -10.36
N LYS A 61 13.23 20.50 -11.07
CA LYS A 61 12.98 21.86 -11.58
C LYS A 61 11.68 22.39 -10.97
N ASN A 62 11.66 23.67 -10.61
CA ASN A 62 10.43 24.34 -10.23
C ASN A 62 9.52 24.42 -11.47
N PRO A 63 8.28 23.89 -11.44
CA PRO A 63 7.39 23.92 -12.59
C PRO A 63 6.93 25.33 -12.98
N GLN A 64 7.02 26.32 -12.08
CA GLN A 64 6.64 27.71 -12.35
C GLN A 64 7.80 28.56 -12.88
N THR A 65 9.03 28.38 -12.34
CA THR A 65 10.19 29.22 -12.68
C THR A 65 11.25 28.52 -13.53
N GLY A 66 11.19 27.19 -13.64
CA GLY A 66 12.21 26.38 -14.33
C GLY A 66 13.53 26.21 -13.58
N GLU A 67 13.70 26.89 -12.45
CA GLU A 67 14.94 26.89 -11.68
C GLU A 67 15.23 25.53 -11.02
N PRO A 68 16.50 25.13 -10.89
CA PRO A 68 16.88 23.92 -10.19
C PRO A 68 16.51 23.97 -8.69
N VAL A 69 15.80 22.96 -8.20
CA VAL A 69 15.45 22.82 -6.77
C VAL A 69 16.01 21.52 -6.23
N LYS A 70 16.68 21.59 -5.08
CA LYS A 70 17.16 20.38 -4.37
C LYS A 70 15.99 19.69 -3.67
N ILE A 71 15.71 18.46 -4.07
CA ILE A 71 14.74 17.58 -3.41
C ILE A 71 15.51 16.71 -2.43
N LYS A 72 15.20 16.85 -1.13
CA LYS A 72 15.82 16.06 -0.05
C LYS A 72 15.51 14.57 -0.23
N ALA A 73 16.41 13.72 0.27
CA ALA A 73 16.16 12.30 0.35
C ALA A 73 14.94 12.04 1.24
N SER A 74 14.12 11.05 0.87
CA SER A 74 12.91 10.71 1.60
C SER A 74 12.63 9.22 1.52
N ASN A 75 11.89 8.72 2.50
CA ASN A 75 11.34 7.37 2.46
C ASN A 75 9.89 7.45 1.99
N THR A 76 9.49 6.51 1.16
CA THR A 76 8.13 6.36 0.68
C THR A 76 7.68 4.92 0.81
N VAL A 77 6.38 4.67 0.69
CA VAL A 77 5.83 3.32 0.61
C VAL A 77 5.76 2.90 -0.85
N ALA A 78 6.17 1.67 -1.14
CA ALA A 78 5.99 1.05 -2.44
C ALA A 78 5.20 -0.25 -2.28
N PHE A 79 4.29 -0.50 -3.22
CA PHE A 79 3.62 -1.78 -3.39
C PHE A 79 4.15 -2.45 -4.66
N LYS A 80 4.59 -3.70 -4.54
CA LYS A 80 5.00 -4.56 -5.65
C LYS A 80 3.89 -5.59 -5.88
N PRO A 81 3.08 -5.46 -6.95
CA PRO A 81 2.04 -6.45 -7.27
C PRO A 81 2.65 -7.83 -7.53
N GLY A 82 2.05 -8.86 -6.94
CA GLY A 82 2.38 -10.25 -7.19
C GLY A 82 1.97 -10.70 -8.60
N LYS A 83 2.47 -11.85 -9.04
CA LYS A 83 2.14 -12.40 -10.37
C LYS A 83 0.64 -12.61 -10.54
N SER A 84 -0.03 -13.27 -9.58
CA SER A 84 -1.46 -13.57 -9.68
C SER A 84 -2.31 -12.30 -9.82
N LEU A 85 -1.97 -11.22 -9.11
CA LEU A 85 -2.67 -9.94 -9.25
C LEU A 85 -2.45 -9.32 -10.65
N LYS A 86 -1.22 -9.35 -11.18
CA LYS A 86 -0.93 -8.82 -12.52
C LYS A 86 -1.67 -9.61 -13.61
N ASP A 87 -1.62 -10.93 -13.53
CA ASP A 87 -2.26 -11.82 -14.50
C ASP A 87 -3.80 -11.65 -14.46
N SER A 88 -4.39 -11.39 -13.29
CA SER A 88 -5.85 -11.18 -13.17
C SER A 88 -6.37 -9.89 -13.84
N VAL A 89 -5.51 -8.92 -14.11
CA VAL A 89 -5.90 -7.62 -14.70
C VAL A 89 -5.41 -7.44 -16.14
N ASN A 90 -4.46 -8.28 -16.57
CA ASN A 90 -3.95 -8.31 -17.94
C ASN A 90 -3.77 -9.78 -18.36
N PRO A 91 -4.88 -10.45 -18.72
CA PRO A 91 -4.90 -11.84 -19.14
C PRO A 91 -4.19 -12.09 -20.48
#